data_AF-A0A3D4XUX3-F1
#
_entry.id   AF-A0A3D4XUX3-F1
#
_cell.length_a   1.000
_cell.length_b   1.000
_cell.length_c   1.000
_cell.angle_alpha   90.00
_cell.angle_beta   90.00
_cell.angle_gamma   90.00
#
_symmetry.space_group_name_H-M   'P 1'
#
loop_
_entity.id
_entity.type
_entity.pdbx_description
1 polymer ?
#
loop_
_entity_poly.entity_id
_entity_poly.type
_entity_poly.pdbx_seq_one_letter_code
_entity_poly.pdbx_strand_id
1 'polypeptide(L)'
;MMNIKNLAKLLILCLIPALSTHLYAMDGGGGQADPLARMNYRLAFDQGKIHEKFGTLMERWGCAENVFDAILPDDAIAIDMREFEPRSGEEYQPLSQSEERVETEASKAEEKAYQQACLKKLSSARRWTITEDAREALTTLSLIASAATTLNLILPADSMGGSFGVFAAVFNAAFLMRPVIRPGCNLLVAPTNPLESLEERFALSQCFIPKKLWPIIREKFMLARTNQFQQRTCMDFLEFALGLTLFKPKPTLETIDNLEERIVQLFEKIDSFFDQYEEFPSEELWKIKDNVQKFIRSLLNENLADAPRYIYLHGSGGIGKTHFVNQLTEWIEELIPQSVRVENLEVSNAEELEGSAHRPGAMLTVLRNQLMGNKRGSVVFMDEATWLNRSDMVSTAKRVFNGNQSKISTSYFGNGIDGSGIELQIPPMLIFVASNDKINDPALKTRFDSIDFPLPKKERLIEYAKKIASESILIKEQHIDLEAFDFEHWLEQSKADNFRDIASQIVPAILSQKQ
;
A
#
# COMPACT_ATOMS: atom_id res chain seq x y z
N MET A 1 -52.34 -49.11 -20.34
CA MET A 1 -52.30 -47.64 -20.43
C MET A 1 -52.08 -47.06 -19.04
N MET A 2 -50.85 -46.63 -18.73
CA MET A 2 -50.55 -45.97 -17.46
C MET A 2 -50.96 -44.49 -17.59
N ASN A 3 -51.87 -44.04 -16.73
CA ASN A 3 -52.48 -42.71 -16.79
C ASN A 3 -51.40 -41.62 -16.57
N ILE A 4 -51.39 -40.56 -17.37
CA ILE A 4 -50.41 -39.44 -17.29
C ILE A 4 -50.35 -38.83 -15.88
N LYS A 5 -51.46 -38.84 -15.15
CA LYS A 5 -51.52 -38.45 -13.72
C LYS A 5 -50.70 -39.36 -12.80
N ASN A 6 -50.59 -40.65 -13.12
CA ASN A 6 -49.78 -41.62 -12.39
C ASN A 6 -48.30 -41.51 -12.76
N LEU A 7 -47.96 -41.17 -14.01
CA LEU A 7 -46.58 -40.87 -14.41
C LEU A 7 -46.06 -39.59 -13.73
N ALA A 8 -46.89 -38.54 -13.68
CA ALA A 8 -46.58 -37.29 -12.96
C ALA A 8 -46.46 -37.51 -11.44
N LYS A 9 -47.33 -38.33 -10.84
CA LYS A 9 -47.20 -38.72 -9.43
C LYS A 9 -45.95 -39.56 -9.17
N LEU A 10 -45.56 -40.46 -10.08
CA LEU A 10 -44.31 -41.23 -9.96
C LEU A 10 -43.08 -40.32 -10.10
N LEU A 11 -43.11 -39.38 -11.04
CA LEU A 11 -42.09 -38.35 -11.21
C LEU A 11 -41.93 -37.49 -9.95
N ILE A 12 -43.04 -37.04 -9.36
CA ILE A 12 -43.03 -36.28 -8.10
C ILE A 12 -42.55 -37.17 -6.93
N LEU A 13 -42.98 -38.44 -6.85
CA LEU A 13 -42.52 -39.40 -5.84
C LEU A 13 -41.07 -39.86 -6.02
N CYS A 14 -40.47 -39.73 -7.20
CA CYS A 14 -39.05 -40.02 -7.44
C CYS A 14 -38.18 -38.76 -7.29
N LEU A 15 -38.69 -37.58 -7.65
CA LEU A 15 -38.01 -36.30 -7.50
C LEU A 15 -37.92 -35.88 -6.03
N ILE A 16 -38.96 -36.10 -5.21
CA ILE A 16 -38.96 -35.68 -3.80
C ILE A 16 -37.91 -36.44 -2.96
N PRO A 17 -37.76 -37.78 -3.05
CA PRO A 17 -36.69 -38.50 -2.36
C PRO A 17 -35.32 -38.20 -2.95
N ALA A 18 -35.18 -38.03 -4.27
CA ALA A 18 -33.89 -37.67 -4.88
C ALA A 18 -33.44 -36.25 -4.48
N LEU A 19 -34.38 -35.29 -4.39
CA LEU A 19 -34.13 -33.96 -3.86
C LEU A 19 -33.79 -34.01 -2.37
N SER A 20 -34.51 -34.79 -1.55
CA SER A 20 -34.26 -34.87 -0.11
C SER A 20 -32.99 -35.66 0.24
N THR A 21 -32.70 -36.80 -0.41
CA THR A 21 -31.45 -37.54 -0.17
C THR A 21 -30.22 -36.82 -0.72
N HIS A 22 -30.34 -35.96 -1.73
CA HIS A 22 -29.23 -35.11 -2.19
C HIS A 22 -29.13 -33.76 -1.45
N LEU A 23 -30.20 -33.30 -0.80
CA LEU A 23 -30.15 -32.22 0.20
C LEU A 23 -29.51 -32.70 1.51
N TYR A 24 -29.68 -33.97 1.88
CA TYR A 24 -29.15 -34.56 3.13
C TYR A 24 -27.88 -35.42 2.97
N ALA A 25 -27.44 -35.76 1.76
CA ALA A 25 -26.06 -36.23 1.50
C ALA A 25 -25.08 -35.03 1.47
N MET A 26 -25.18 -34.18 2.49
CA MET A 26 -24.12 -33.29 2.94
C MET A 26 -23.33 -34.07 3.98
N ASP A 27 -22.38 -34.87 3.52
CA ASP A 27 -21.04 -35.04 4.12
C ASP A 27 -20.42 -36.34 3.65
N GLY A 28 -19.23 -36.20 3.05
CA GLY A 28 -18.45 -37.30 2.53
C GLY A 28 -17.31 -36.87 1.63
N GLY A 29 -16.45 -35.97 2.13
CA GLY A 29 -15.11 -35.75 1.58
C GLY A 29 -14.93 -34.52 0.68
N GLY A 30 -14.09 -33.58 1.14
CA GLY A 30 -13.59 -32.42 0.39
C GLY A 30 -14.25 -31.12 0.82
N GLY A 31 -13.47 -30.22 1.43
CA GLY A 31 -13.95 -28.92 1.92
C GLY A 31 -14.78 -28.15 0.88
N GLN A 32 -15.69 -27.30 1.36
CA GLN A 32 -16.49 -26.42 0.50
C GLN A 32 -15.58 -25.73 -0.52
N ALA A 33 -15.58 -26.21 -1.76
CA ALA A 33 -14.86 -25.57 -2.85
C ALA A 33 -15.44 -24.16 -3.02
N ASP A 34 -14.57 -23.15 -2.91
CA ASP A 34 -14.93 -21.75 -3.13
C ASP A 34 -15.68 -21.65 -4.46
N PRO A 35 -16.94 -21.16 -4.49
CA PRO A 35 -17.74 -21.10 -5.70
C PRO A 35 -17.17 -20.15 -6.76
N LEU A 36 -16.16 -19.36 -6.42
CA LEU A 36 -15.42 -18.47 -7.30
C LEU A 36 -14.01 -19.00 -7.64
N ALA A 37 -13.65 -20.23 -7.26
CA ALA A 37 -12.32 -20.79 -7.54
C ALA A 37 -11.96 -20.85 -9.03
N ARG A 38 -12.96 -20.88 -9.92
CA ARG A 38 -12.79 -20.88 -11.39
C ARG A 38 -12.96 -19.50 -12.04
N MET A 39 -13.06 -18.44 -11.24
CA MET A 39 -13.31 -17.09 -11.76
C MET A 39 -12.19 -16.65 -12.70
N ASN A 40 -12.53 -16.28 -13.94
CA ASN A 40 -11.54 -15.76 -14.89
C ASN A 40 -11.23 -14.28 -14.57
N TYR A 41 -10.22 -14.03 -13.74
CA TYR A 41 -9.82 -12.67 -13.35
C TYR A 41 -9.29 -11.82 -14.51
N ARG A 42 -8.81 -12.42 -15.61
CA ARG A 42 -8.43 -11.66 -16.80
C ARG A 42 -9.64 -10.96 -17.40
N LEU A 43 -10.79 -11.63 -17.48
CA LEU A 43 -12.04 -11.08 -17.99
C LEU A 43 -12.79 -10.24 -16.94
N ALA A 44 -12.72 -10.62 -15.67
CA ALA A 44 -13.39 -9.90 -14.59
C ALA A 44 -12.84 -8.48 -14.40
N PHE A 45 -11.53 -8.30 -14.57
CA PHE A 45 -10.84 -7.01 -14.48
C PHE A 45 -10.44 -6.44 -15.85
N ASP A 46 -11.09 -6.90 -16.93
CA ASP A 46 -10.99 -6.25 -18.24
C ASP A 46 -11.90 -5.01 -18.24
N GLN A 47 -11.30 -3.89 -17.88
CA GLN A 47 -11.96 -2.59 -17.73
C GLN A 47 -11.71 -1.64 -18.90
N GLY A 48 -11.04 -2.06 -19.98
CA GLY A 48 -10.64 -1.16 -21.08
C GLY A 48 -11.80 -0.33 -21.64
N LYS A 49 -12.95 -0.97 -21.91
CA LYS A 49 -14.17 -0.27 -22.37
C LYS A 49 -14.77 0.69 -21.34
N ILE A 50 -14.57 0.41 -20.04
CA ILE A 50 -15.00 1.32 -18.96
C ILE A 50 -14.05 2.52 -18.95
N HIS A 51 -12.74 2.28 -19.00
CA HIS A 51 -11.75 3.35 -19.06
C HIS A 51 -11.94 4.26 -20.26
N GLU A 52 -12.15 3.72 -21.47
CA GLU A 52 -12.47 4.49 -22.68
C GLU A 52 -13.72 5.36 -22.50
N LYS A 53 -14.79 4.82 -21.89
CA LYS A 53 -16.02 5.57 -21.62
C LYS A 53 -15.80 6.74 -20.67
N PHE A 54 -14.89 6.58 -19.71
CA PHE A 54 -14.56 7.59 -18.68
C PHE A 54 -13.18 8.21 -18.94
N GLY A 55 -12.75 8.34 -20.20
CA GLY A 55 -11.40 8.81 -20.55
C GLY A 55 -11.05 10.19 -19.97
N THR A 56 -11.99 11.13 -20.02
CA THR A 56 -11.87 12.47 -19.41
C THR A 56 -11.60 12.42 -17.90
N LEU A 57 -12.20 11.44 -17.21
CA LEU A 57 -11.98 11.23 -15.78
C LEU A 57 -10.57 10.64 -15.52
N MET A 58 -10.09 9.74 -16.39
CA MET A 58 -8.74 9.19 -16.29
C MET A 58 -7.67 10.26 -16.53
N GLU A 59 -7.90 11.16 -17.48
CA GLU A 59 -7.03 12.32 -17.74
C GLU A 59 -7.00 13.27 -16.54
N ARG A 60 -8.17 13.64 -16.01
CA ARG A 60 -8.28 14.50 -14.82
C ARG A 60 -7.61 13.90 -13.59
N TRP A 61 -7.66 12.57 -13.47
CA TRP A 61 -7.00 11.84 -12.38
C TRP A 61 -5.52 11.58 -12.61
N GLY A 62 -4.97 11.88 -13.80
CA GLY A 62 -3.56 11.65 -14.12
C GLY A 62 -3.21 10.17 -14.34
N CYS A 63 -4.20 9.31 -14.59
CA CYS A 63 -3.99 7.87 -14.80
C CYS A 63 -4.25 7.40 -16.24
N ALA A 64 -4.59 8.32 -17.14
CA ALA A 64 -4.80 8.04 -18.57
C ALA A 64 -3.57 7.38 -19.22
N GLU A 65 -2.36 7.88 -18.96
CA GLU A 65 -1.12 7.35 -19.53
C GLU A 65 -0.85 5.90 -19.13
N ASN A 66 -1.16 5.53 -17.89
CA ASN A 66 -1.04 4.15 -17.40
C ASN A 66 -2.04 3.20 -18.07
N VAL A 67 -3.20 3.70 -18.48
CA VAL A 67 -4.32 2.88 -18.97
C VAL A 67 -4.30 2.72 -20.49
N PHE A 68 -4.08 3.81 -21.23
CA PHE A 68 -4.25 3.88 -22.69
C PHE A 68 -2.97 3.60 -23.50
N ASP A 69 -1.86 3.22 -22.87
CA ASP A 69 -0.57 2.96 -23.54
C ASP A 69 -0.13 4.13 -24.43
N ALA A 70 -0.25 5.36 -23.94
CA ALA A 70 0.48 6.47 -24.55
C ALA A 70 1.98 6.16 -24.41
N ILE A 71 2.66 6.00 -25.54
CA ILE A 71 4.10 5.75 -25.59
C ILE A 71 4.80 6.91 -24.88
N LEU A 72 5.29 6.70 -23.67
CA LEU A 72 6.29 7.59 -23.09
C LEU A 72 7.61 7.30 -23.80
N PRO A 73 8.25 8.26 -24.50
CA PRO A 73 9.68 8.15 -24.75
C PRO A 73 10.38 8.03 -23.39
N ASP A 74 11.47 7.28 -23.32
CA ASP A 74 12.20 6.91 -22.10
C ASP A 74 12.68 8.10 -21.21
N ASP A 75 12.40 9.34 -21.61
CA ASP A 75 12.73 10.59 -20.90
C ASP A 75 11.52 11.51 -20.61
N ALA A 76 10.26 11.07 -20.79
CA ALA A 76 9.09 11.91 -20.56
C ALA A 76 8.33 11.55 -19.27
N ILE A 77 8.76 12.13 -18.15
CA ILE A 77 7.79 12.74 -17.22
C ILE A 77 8.15 14.21 -17.16
N ALA A 78 7.84 14.89 -18.25
CA ALA A 78 7.48 16.29 -18.22
C ALA A 78 6.01 16.30 -18.59
N ILE A 79 5.15 16.63 -17.62
CA ILE A 79 3.82 17.12 -17.97
C ILE A 79 4.09 18.43 -18.71
N ASP A 80 4.00 18.38 -20.04
CA ASP A 80 4.06 19.57 -20.88
C ASP A 80 2.77 20.35 -20.67
N MET A 81 2.73 21.20 -19.64
CA MET A 81 1.80 22.33 -19.60
C MET A 81 2.31 23.45 -20.52
N ARG A 82 2.56 23.15 -21.80
CA ARG A 82 2.73 24.22 -22.79
C ARG A 82 1.38 24.69 -23.26
N GLU A 83 1.13 25.95 -22.90
CA GLU A 83 0.29 26.89 -23.63
C GLU A 83 -1.22 26.65 -23.52
N PHE A 84 -1.76 26.84 -22.32
CA PHE A 84 -2.84 27.83 -22.25
C PHE A 84 -2.18 29.21 -22.38
N GLU A 85 -1.86 29.62 -23.61
CA GLU A 85 -1.75 31.04 -23.89
C GLU A 85 -3.07 31.65 -23.41
N PRO A 86 -3.07 32.63 -22.49
CA PRO A 86 -4.27 33.40 -22.26
C PRO A 86 -4.58 34.04 -23.59
N ARG A 87 -5.73 33.69 -24.19
CA ARG A 87 -6.32 34.51 -25.23
C ARG A 87 -6.40 35.91 -24.64
N SER A 88 -5.48 36.76 -25.05
CA SER A 88 -5.46 38.17 -24.68
C SER A 88 -6.79 38.76 -25.14
N GLY A 89 -7.71 39.00 -24.21
CA GLY A 89 -8.96 39.71 -24.50
C GLY A 89 -10.25 39.22 -23.85
N GLU A 90 -10.27 38.19 -23.00
CA GLU A 90 -11.47 37.87 -22.21
C GLU A 90 -11.22 38.15 -20.72
N GLU A 91 -11.96 39.12 -20.19
CA GLU A 91 -12.01 39.44 -18.76
C GLU A 91 -12.27 38.17 -17.96
N TYR A 92 -11.34 37.84 -17.06
CA TYR A 92 -11.52 36.80 -16.05
C TYR A 92 -12.62 37.26 -15.08
N GLN A 93 -13.88 36.88 -15.36
CA GLN A 93 -14.93 36.99 -14.35
C GLN A 93 -14.75 35.82 -13.38
N PRO A 94 -14.57 36.07 -12.07
CA PRO A 94 -14.56 34.99 -11.09
C PRO A 94 -15.90 34.24 -11.17
N LEU A 95 -15.85 32.93 -11.39
CA LEU A 95 -17.02 32.06 -11.40
C LEU A 95 -17.79 32.23 -10.09
N SER A 96 -19.11 32.30 -10.20
CA SER A 96 -19.98 32.43 -9.03
C SER A 96 -19.90 31.18 -8.16
N GLN A 97 -20.02 31.31 -6.83
CA GLN A 97 -20.01 30.16 -5.89
C GLN A 97 -21.06 29.08 -6.21
N SER A 98 -22.08 29.41 -7.03
CA SER A 98 -23.07 28.47 -7.56
C SER A 98 -22.51 27.57 -8.67
N GLU A 99 -21.63 28.07 -9.54
CA GLU A 99 -21.07 27.30 -10.67
C GLU A 99 -19.99 26.34 -10.19
N GLU A 100 -19.16 26.75 -9.24
CA GLU A 100 -18.13 25.90 -8.61
C GLU A 100 -18.75 24.71 -7.85
N ARG A 101 -19.93 24.92 -7.23
CA ARG A 101 -20.72 23.84 -6.60
C ARG A 101 -21.28 22.85 -7.63
N VAL A 102 -21.75 23.35 -8.78
CA VAL A 102 -22.32 22.50 -9.84
C VAL A 102 -21.25 21.63 -10.51
N GLU A 103 -20.05 22.17 -10.76
CA GLU A 103 -18.91 21.39 -11.28
C GLU A 103 -18.43 20.32 -10.29
N THR A 104 -18.39 20.66 -9.00
CA THR A 104 -17.99 19.72 -7.93
C THR A 104 -18.99 18.57 -7.78
N GLU A 105 -20.28 18.83 -7.94
CA GLU A 105 -21.33 17.79 -7.90
C GLU A 105 -21.32 16.90 -9.14
N ALA A 106 -21.12 17.48 -10.33
CA ALA A 106 -21.01 16.75 -11.58
C ALA A 106 -19.79 15.81 -11.57
N SER A 107 -18.63 16.26 -11.10
CA SER A 107 -17.43 15.43 -10.98
C SER A 107 -17.62 14.27 -10.00
N LYS A 108 -18.30 14.49 -8.87
CA LYS A 108 -18.62 13.42 -7.91
C LYS A 108 -19.62 12.41 -8.47
N ALA A 109 -20.56 12.85 -9.30
CA ALA A 109 -21.50 11.96 -9.97
C ALA A 109 -20.81 11.08 -11.03
N GLU A 110 -19.88 11.67 -11.79
CA GLU A 110 -19.04 10.97 -12.78
C GLU A 110 -18.17 9.88 -12.11
N GLU A 111 -17.51 10.21 -10.99
CA GLU A 111 -16.75 9.25 -10.19
C GLU A 111 -17.62 8.09 -9.70
N LYS A 112 -18.79 8.38 -9.12
CA LYS A 112 -19.72 7.33 -8.66
C LYS A 112 -20.18 6.44 -9.82
N ALA A 113 -20.45 7.00 -10.99
CA ALA A 113 -20.84 6.24 -12.17
C ALA A 113 -19.71 5.30 -12.65
N TYR A 114 -18.46 5.76 -12.61
CA TYR A 114 -17.28 4.94 -12.88
C TYR A 114 -17.16 3.78 -11.90
N GLN A 115 -17.22 4.06 -10.59
CA GLN A 115 -17.12 3.04 -9.55
C GLN A 115 -18.22 1.98 -9.70
N GLN A 116 -19.46 2.40 -9.95
CA GLN A 116 -20.58 1.50 -10.19
C GLN A 116 -20.39 0.63 -11.45
N ALA A 117 -19.84 1.19 -12.53
CA ALA A 117 -19.56 0.42 -13.74
C ALA A 117 -18.53 -0.69 -13.48
N CYS A 118 -17.46 -0.38 -12.73
CA CYS A 118 -16.42 -1.33 -12.36
C CYS A 118 -16.97 -2.46 -11.47
N LEU A 119 -17.74 -2.12 -10.43
CA LEU A 119 -18.36 -3.10 -9.54
C LEU A 119 -19.44 -3.94 -10.25
N LYS A 120 -20.18 -3.36 -11.21
CA LYS A 120 -21.14 -4.09 -12.03
C LYS A 120 -20.45 -5.13 -12.91
N LYS A 121 -19.29 -4.79 -13.49
CA LYS A 121 -18.47 -5.74 -14.27
C LYS A 121 -17.98 -6.90 -13.38
N LEU A 122 -17.44 -6.60 -12.21
CA LEU A 122 -16.96 -7.61 -11.26
C LEU A 122 -18.10 -8.53 -10.78
N SER A 123 -19.22 -7.95 -10.35
CA SER A 123 -20.39 -8.72 -9.89
C SER A 123 -21.00 -9.57 -11.02
N SER A 124 -20.99 -9.08 -12.26
CA SER A 124 -21.38 -9.88 -13.43
C SER A 124 -20.46 -11.09 -13.61
N ALA A 125 -19.14 -10.92 -13.46
CA ALA A 125 -18.19 -12.01 -13.54
C ALA A 125 -18.35 -13.03 -12.40
N ARG A 126 -18.58 -12.57 -11.16
CA ARG A 126 -18.90 -13.43 -10.01
C ARG A 126 -20.16 -14.28 -10.29
N ARG A 127 -21.25 -13.64 -10.71
CA ARG A 127 -22.51 -14.34 -11.07
C ARG A 127 -22.31 -15.35 -12.19
N TRP A 128 -21.56 -14.97 -13.23
CA TRP A 128 -21.27 -15.86 -14.35
C TRP A 128 -20.50 -17.10 -13.92
N THR A 129 -19.51 -16.93 -13.05
CA THR A 129 -18.71 -18.03 -12.49
C THR A 129 -19.56 -18.94 -11.61
N ILE A 130 -20.31 -18.38 -10.66
CA ILE A 130 -21.17 -19.17 -9.76
C ILE A 130 -22.18 -20.00 -10.56
N THR A 131 -22.74 -19.43 -11.64
CA THR A 131 -23.76 -20.09 -12.48
C THR A 131 -23.20 -20.97 -13.58
N GLU A 132 -21.88 -21.14 -13.71
CA GLU A 132 -21.26 -21.91 -14.80
C GLU A 132 -21.78 -23.36 -14.83
N ASP A 133 -21.66 -24.08 -13.70
CA ASP A 133 -22.16 -25.44 -13.57
C ASP A 133 -23.67 -25.54 -13.83
N ALA A 134 -24.44 -24.53 -13.40
CA ALA A 134 -25.89 -24.48 -13.64
C ALA A 134 -26.20 -24.28 -15.13
N ARG A 135 -25.43 -23.45 -15.84
CA ARG A 135 -25.60 -23.20 -17.27
C ARG A 135 -25.21 -24.43 -18.10
N GLU A 136 -24.13 -25.12 -17.75
CA GLU A 136 -23.75 -26.40 -18.38
C GLU A 136 -24.81 -27.48 -18.13
N ALA A 137 -25.34 -27.56 -16.91
CA ALA A 137 -26.42 -28.49 -16.59
C ALA A 137 -27.70 -28.16 -17.37
N LEU A 138 -28.10 -26.88 -17.44
CA LEU A 138 -29.29 -26.45 -18.19
C LEU A 138 -29.18 -26.66 -19.69
N THR A 139 -28.00 -26.43 -20.28
CA THR A 139 -27.74 -26.73 -21.70
C THR A 139 -27.80 -28.23 -21.97
N THR A 140 -27.20 -29.04 -21.10
CA THR A 140 -27.26 -30.51 -21.18
C THR A 140 -28.71 -31.02 -21.03
N LEU A 141 -29.48 -30.46 -20.09
CA LEU A 141 -30.90 -30.75 -19.91
C LEU A 141 -31.70 -30.41 -21.17
N SER A 142 -31.44 -29.26 -21.79
CA SER A 142 -32.10 -28.84 -23.04
C SER A 142 -31.80 -29.80 -24.19
N LEU A 143 -30.55 -30.26 -24.32
CA LEU A 143 -30.14 -31.25 -25.32
C LEU A 143 -30.78 -32.63 -25.08
N ILE A 144 -30.85 -33.08 -23.82
CA ILE A 144 -31.50 -34.35 -23.47
C ILE A 144 -33.00 -34.27 -23.73
N ALA A 145 -33.64 -33.14 -23.38
CA ALA A 145 -35.06 -32.93 -23.62
C ALA A 145 -35.38 -32.89 -25.12
N SER A 146 -34.57 -32.21 -25.93
CA SER A 146 -34.76 -32.18 -27.39
C SER A 146 -34.54 -33.56 -28.03
N ALA A 147 -33.53 -34.32 -27.58
CA ALA A 147 -33.31 -35.69 -28.02
C ALA A 147 -34.49 -36.61 -27.67
N ALA A 148 -35.00 -36.55 -26.44
CA ALA A 148 -36.16 -37.33 -26.01
C ALA A 148 -37.44 -36.96 -26.76
N THR A 149 -37.65 -35.67 -27.04
CA THR A 149 -38.79 -35.19 -27.83
C THR A 149 -38.71 -35.70 -29.27
N THR A 150 -37.52 -35.65 -29.87
CA THR A 150 -37.27 -36.15 -31.23
C THR A 150 -37.48 -37.66 -31.31
N LEU A 151 -37.00 -38.42 -30.32
CA LEU A 151 -37.23 -39.86 -30.19
C LEU A 151 -38.71 -40.21 -30.10
N ASN A 152 -39.50 -39.45 -29.34
CA ASN A 152 -40.96 -39.64 -29.23
C ASN A 152 -41.75 -39.20 -30.47
N LEU A 153 -41.17 -38.36 -31.33
CA LEU A 153 -41.77 -38.01 -32.62
C LEU A 153 -41.53 -39.10 -33.67
N ILE A 154 -40.38 -39.79 -33.59
CA ILE A 154 -39.97 -40.82 -34.55
C ILE A 154 -40.50 -42.20 -34.16
N LEU A 155 -40.53 -42.49 -32.86
CA LEU A 155 -41.00 -43.77 -32.32
C LEU A 155 -42.36 -43.59 -31.65
N PRO A 156 -43.32 -44.51 -31.88
CA PRO A 156 -44.60 -44.46 -31.18
C PRO A 156 -44.39 -44.51 -29.67
N ALA A 157 -45.24 -43.79 -28.92
CA ALA A 157 -45.17 -43.69 -27.46
C ALA A 157 -45.23 -45.05 -26.74
N ASP A 158 -45.83 -46.06 -27.38
CA ASP A 158 -45.95 -47.43 -26.88
C ASP A 158 -44.72 -48.31 -27.20
N SER A 159 -43.72 -47.78 -27.91
CA SER A 159 -42.48 -48.50 -28.16
C SER A 159 -41.56 -48.45 -26.93
N MET A 160 -40.86 -49.55 -26.67
CA MET A 160 -39.83 -49.59 -25.62
C MET A 160 -38.80 -48.46 -25.80
N GLY A 161 -38.40 -48.13 -27.04
CA GLY A 161 -37.43 -47.07 -27.32
C GLY A 161 -37.90 -45.67 -26.89
N GLY A 162 -39.16 -45.30 -27.14
CA GLY A 162 -39.72 -44.03 -26.69
C GLY A 162 -39.85 -43.94 -25.17
N SER A 163 -40.32 -45.02 -24.54
CA SER A 163 -40.46 -45.11 -23.08
C SER A 163 -39.11 -45.09 -22.34
N PHE A 164 -38.08 -45.78 -22.86
CA PHE A 164 -36.72 -45.72 -22.31
C PHE A 164 -36.07 -44.34 -22.50
N GLY A 165 -36.33 -43.66 -23.62
CA GLY A 165 -35.85 -42.30 -23.87
C GLY A 165 -36.40 -41.28 -22.87
N VAL A 166 -37.70 -41.37 -22.55
CA VAL A 166 -38.34 -40.53 -21.51
C VAL A 166 -37.80 -40.85 -20.12
N PHE A 167 -37.65 -42.14 -19.78
CA PHE A 167 -37.11 -42.55 -18.49
C PHE A 167 -35.67 -42.06 -18.30
N ALA A 168 -34.80 -42.25 -19.30
CA ALA A 168 -33.42 -41.77 -19.26
C ALA A 168 -33.34 -40.24 -19.14
N ALA A 169 -34.23 -39.51 -19.84
CA ALA A 169 -34.30 -38.06 -19.73
C ALA A 169 -34.69 -37.59 -18.33
N VAL A 170 -35.70 -38.23 -17.71
CA VAL A 170 -36.14 -37.91 -16.34
C VAL A 170 -35.05 -38.23 -15.31
N PHE A 171 -34.38 -39.38 -15.46
CA PHE A 171 -33.33 -39.79 -14.54
C PHE A 171 -32.11 -38.86 -14.65
N ASN A 172 -31.61 -38.59 -15.86
CA ASN A 172 -30.54 -37.62 -16.08
C ASN A 172 -30.93 -36.23 -15.59
N ALA A 173 -32.20 -35.84 -15.72
CA ALA A 173 -32.67 -34.56 -15.22
C ALA A 173 -32.56 -34.46 -13.69
N ALA A 174 -32.93 -35.51 -12.96
CA ALA A 174 -32.78 -35.54 -11.50
C ALA A 174 -31.31 -35.39 -11.06
N PHE A 175 -30.36 -36.02 -11.77
CA PHE A 175 -28.93 -35.87 -11.48
C PHE A 175 -28.39 -34.46 -11.79
N LEU A 176 -28.86 -33.85 -12.88
CA LEU A 176 -28.46 -32.51 -13.30
C LEU A 176 -29.12 -31.37 -12.48
N MET A 177 -30.10 -31.67 -11.61
CA MET A 177 -30.67 -30.65 -10.71
C MET A 177 -29.70 -30.22 -9.60
N ARG A 178 -28.79 -31.09 -9.15
CA ARG A 178 -27.79 -30.77 -8.12
C ARG A 178 -26.87 -29.60 -8.51
N PRO A 179 -26.24 -29.59 -9.70
CA PRO A 179 -25.45 -28.44 -10.17
C PRO A 179 -26.29 -27.19 -10.53
N VAL A 180 -27.63 -27.27 -10.55
CA VAL A 180 -28.51 -26.10 -10.74
C VAL A 180 -28.91 -25.46 -9.40
N ILE A 181 -29.26 -26.28 -8.40
CA ILE A 181 -29.71 -25.80 -7.08
C ILE A 181 -28.56 -25.17 -6.29
N ARG A 182 -27.37 -25.79 -6.31
CA ARG A 182 -26.21 -25.34 -5.52
C ARG A 182 -25.75 -23.92 -5.88
N PRO A 183 -25.58 -23.54 -7.16
CA PRO A 183 -25.37 -22.14 -7.57
C PRO A 183 -26.47 -21.18 -7.14
N GLY A 184 -27.74 -21.61 -7.20
CA GLY A 184 -28.87 -20.80 -6.74
C GLY A 184 -28.76 -20.45 -5.25
N CYS A 185 -28.39 -21.43 -4.41
CA CYS A 185 -28.11 -21.19 -3.00
C CYS A 185 -26.90 -20.26 -2.79
N ASN A 186 -25.81 -20.45 -3.53
CA ASN A 186 -24.62 -19.61 -3.44
C ASN A 186 -24.87 -18.15 -3.86
N LEU A 187 -25.82 -17.90 -4.77
CA LEU A 187 -26.24 -16.54 -5.14
C LEU A 187 -27.11 -15.86 -4.08
N LEU A 188 -27.89 -16.63 -3.32
CA LEU A 188 -28.79 -16.13 -2.27
C LEU A 188 -28.05 -15.93 -0.94
N VAL A 189 -27.10 -16.80 -0.63
CA VAL A 189 -26.28 -16.78 0.58
C VAL A 189 -24.82 -16.86 0.15
N ALA A 190 -24.27 -15.73 -0.31
CA ALA A 190 -22.87 -15.65 -0.67
C ALA A 190 -22.01 -15.72 0.61
N PRO A 191 -21.10 -16.69 0.76
CA PRO A 191 -20.17 -16.71 1.87
C PRO A 191 -19.26 -15.47 1.77
N THR A 192 -19.20 -14.68 2.83
CA THR A 192 -18.33 -13.50 2.88
C THR A 192 -16.87 -13.95 2.94
N ASN A 193 -16.14 -13.80 1.84
CA ASN A 193 -14.70 -14.06 1.76
C ASN A 193 -13.93 -12.73 1.83
N PRO A 194 -12.90 -12.58 2.69
CA PRO A 194 -12.11 -11.34 2.77
C PRO A 194 -11.48 -10.94 1.43
N LEU A 195 -11.22 -11.90 0.53
CA LEU A 195 -10.71 -11.65 -0.81
C LEU A 195 -11.65 -10.77 -1.65
N GLU A 196 -12.97 -10.84 -1.41
CA GLU A 196 -13.95 -10.04 -2.17
C GLU A 196 -13.76 -8.53 -1.98
N SER A 197 -13.36 -8.12 -0.77
CA SER A 197 -13.05 -6.71 -0.47
C SER A 197 -11.82 -6.22 -1.24
N LEU A 198 -10.81 -7.08 -1.39
CA LEU A 198 -9.61 -6.78 -2.17
C LEU A 198 -9.89 -6.76 -3.67
N GLU A 199 -10.75 -7.65 -4.17
CA GLU A 199 -11.20 -7.63 -5.57
C GLU A 199 -11.94 -6.34 -5.91
N GLU A 200 -12.82 -5.89 -5.01
CA GLU A 200 -13.55 -4.63 -5.18
C GLU A 200 -12.58 -3.45 -5.15
N ARG A 201 -11.66 -3.42 -4.20
CA ARG A 201 -10.62 -2.39 -4.15
C ARG A 201 -9.79 -2.37 -5.44
N PHE A 202 -9.34 -3.53 -5.92
CA PHE A 202 -8.60 -3.62 -7.19
C PHE A 202 -9.43 -3.12 -8.37
N ALA A 203 -10.70 -3.52 -8.48
CA ALA A 203 -11.58 -3.04 -9.54
C ALA A 203 -11.76 -1.52 -9.53
N LEU A 204 -11.80 -0.89 -8.35
CA LEU A 204 -11.96 0.56 -8.24
C LEU A 204 -10.66 1.31 -8.48
N SER A 205 -9.53 0.78 -8.02
CA SER A 205 -8.23 1.46 -8.06
C SER A 205 -7.28 0.98 -9.17
N GLN A 206 -7.75 0.13 -10.09
CA GLN A 206 -6.91 -0.50 -11.12
C GLN A 206 -6.13 0.53 -11.94
N CYS A 207 -6.78 1.63 -12.34
CA CYS A 207 -6.15 2.70 -13.12
C CYS A 207 -4.98 3.39 -12.39
N PHE A 208 -4.98 3.38 -11.06
CA PHE A 208 -3.93 4.01 -10.26
C PHE A 208 -2.72 3.11 -10.02
N ILE A 209 -2.85 1.81 -10.28
CA ILE A 209 -1.79 0.81 -10.07
C ILE A 209 -1.05 0.62 -11.38
N PRO A 210 0.30 0.55 -11.39
CA PRO A 210 1.09 0.27 -12.58
C PRO A 210 0.55 -0.92 -13.38
N LYS A 211 0.31 -0.71 -14.67
CA LYS A 211 -0.23 -1.73 -15.58
C LYS A 211 0.58 -3.02 -15.62
N LYS A 212 1.91 -2.93 -15.45
CA LYS A 212 2.83 -4.08 -15.31
C LYS A 212 2.49 -5.00 -14.12
N LEU A 213 1.85 -4.48 -13.06
CA LEU A 213 1.43 -5.27 -11.88
C LEU A 213 0.09 -5.99 -12.07
N TRP A 214 -0.76 -5.55 -13.01
CA TRP A 214 -2.12 -6.10 -13.15
C TRP A 214 -2.14 -7.63 -13.43
N PRO A 215 -1.28 -8.20 -14.30
CA PRO A 215 -1.22 -9.65 -14.49
C PRO A 215 -0.84 -10.40 -13.21
N ILE A 216 0.14 -9.90 -12.45
CA ILE A 216 0.64 -10.52 -11.22
C ILE A 216 -0.46 -10.50 -10.14
N ILE A 217 -1.13 -9.35 -9.97
CA ILE A 217 -2.27 -9.22 -9.04
C ILE A 217 -3.38 -10.23 -9.39
N ARG A 218 -3.73 -10.35 -10.68
CA ARG A 218 -4.74 -11.32 -11.15
C ARG A 218 -4.35 -12.77 -10.86
N GLU A 219 -3.09 -13.12 -11.06
CA GLU A 219 -2.58 -14.45 -10.73
C GLU A 219 -2.66 -14.72 -9.22
N LYS A 220 -2.33 -13.74 -8.38
CA LYS A 220 -2.42 -13.88 -6.92
C LYS A 220 -3.86 -14.00 -6.44
N PHE A 221 -4.82 -13.33 -7.07
CA PHE A 221 -6.25 -13.55 -6.84
C PHE A 221 -6.67 -15.00 -7.19
N MET A 222 -6.22 -15.54 -8.33
CA MET A 222 -6.47 -16.95 -8.69
C MET A 222 -5.90 -17.90 -7.63
N LEU A 223 -4.62 -17.74 -7.29
CA LEU A 223 -3.92 -18.60 -6.34
C LEU A 223 -4.59 -18.56 -4.96
N ALA A 224 -4.98 -17.38 -4.48
CA ALA A 224 -5.67 -17.21 -3.20
C ALA A 224 -6.99 -17.99 -3.10
N ARG A 225 -7.75 -18.12 -4.21
CA ARG A 225 -8.99 -18.92 -4.24
C ARG A 225 -8.76 -20.41 -4.43
N THR A 226 -7.75 -20.79 -5.21
CA THR A 226 -7.49 -22.21 -5.52
C THR A 226 -6.66 -22.94 -4.48
N ASN A 227 -5.81 -22.24 -3.72
CA ASN A 227 -4.84 -22.83 -2.81
C ASN A 227 -4.95 -22.25 -1.39
N GLN A 228 -5.65 -22.97 -0.51
CA GLN A 228 -5.84 -22.57 0.89
C GLN A 228 -4.52 -22.40 1.66
N PHE A 229 -3.47 -23.17 1.33
CA PHE A 229 -2.18 -23.07 2.01
C PHE A 229 -1.42 -21.78 1.69
N GLN A 230 -1.60 -21.25 0.49
CA GLN A 230 -0.95 -20.01 0.03
C GLN A 230 -1.86 -18.78 0.17
N GLN A 231 -3.11 -18.97 0.59
CA GLN A 231 -4.11 -17.91 0.66
C GLN A 231 -3.61 -16.70 1.46
N ARG A 232 -3.06 -16.92 2.66
CA ARG A 232 -2.55 -15.84 3.51
C ARG A 232 -1.45 -15.03 2.83
N THR A 233 -0.42 -15.69 2.31
CA THR A 233 0.69 -15.02 1.62
C THR A 233 0.22 -14.27 0.37
N CYS A 234 -0.78 -14.81 -0.36
CA CYS A 234 -1.37 -14.11 -1.49
C CYS A 234 -2.19 -12.90 -1.04
N MET A 235 -2.94 -12.99 0.05
CA MET A 235 -3.67 -11.86 0.64
C MET A 235 -2.70 -10.75 1.07
N ASP A 236 -1.62 -11.08 1.77
CA ASP A 236 -0.59 -10.12 2.20
C ASP A 236 0.03 -9.41 0.98
N PHE A 237 0.31 -10.16 -0.09
CA PHE A 237 0.76 -9.59 -1.36
C PHE A 237 -0.26 -8.64 -2.00
N LEU A 238 -1.53 -9.05 -2.06
CA LEU A 238 -2.59 -8.25 -2.65
C LEU A 238 -2.79 -6.96 -1.86
N GLU A 239 -2.85 -7.03 -0.53
CA GLU A 239 -2.95 -5.86 0.34
C GLU A 239 -1.78 -4.88 0.16
N PHE A 240 -0.58 -5.41 -0.07
CA PHE A 240 0.59 -4.61 -0.37
C PHE A 240 0.48 -3.94 -1.74
N ALA A 241 0.26 -4.72 -2.81
CA ALA A 241 0.25 -4.26 -4.19
C ALA A 241 -0.90 -3.26 -4.46
N LEU A 242 -2.06 -3.44 -3.83
CA LEU A 242 -3.19 -2.50 -3.91
C LEU A 242 -2.94 -1.17 -3.18
N GLY A 243 -1.85 -1.08 -2.40
CA GLY A 243 -1.37 0.18 -1.83
C GLY A 243 -0.48 1.00 -2.79
N LEU A 244 0.00 0.41 -3.89
CA LEU A 244 0.87 1.08 -4.85
C LEU A 244 0.09 1.87 -5.91
N THR A 245 -0.67 2.87 -5.44
CA THR A 245 -1.47 3.75 -6.29
C THR A 245 -0.66 4.93 -6.82
N LEU A 246 0.34 4.65 -7.67
CA LEU A 246 1.30 5.64 -8.18
C LEU A 246 0.64 6.80 -8.95
N PHE A 247 -0.40 6.51 -9.73
CA PHE A 247 -1.07 7.50 -10.58
C PHE A 247 -2.23 8.20 -9.86
N LYS A 248 -2.37 8.02 -8.55
CA LYS A 248 -3.42 8.71 -7.80
C LYS A 248 -3.04 10.20 -7.70
N PRO A 249 -3.98 11.12 -7.96
CA PRO A 249 -3.68 12.54 -7.89
C PRO A 249 -3.25 12.90 -6.46
N LYS A 250 -2.07 13.51 -6.36
CA LYS A 250 -1.50 14.00 -5.10
C LYS A 250 -2.25 15.27 -4.66
N PRO A 251 -2.31 15.55 -3.35
CA PRO A 251 -2.91 16.80 -2.89
C PRO A 251 -2.17 17.98 -3.53
N THR A 252 -2.93 18.97 -4.00
CA THR A 252 -2.40 20.26 -4.43
C THR A 252 -1.80 20.93 -3.20
N LEU A 253 -0.51 21.24 -3.27
CA LEU A 253 0.08 22.13 -2.26
C LEU A 253 -0.43 23.53 -2.56
N GLU A 254 -0.96 24.19 -1.54
CA GLU A 254 -1.16 25.63 -1.62
C GLU A 254 0.19 26.25 -2.00
N THR A 255 0.19 27.13 -3.00
CA THR A 255 1.38 27.90 -3.37
C THR A 255 1.92 28.57 -2.11
N ILE A 256 3.11 28.15 -1.69
CA ILE A 256 3.75 28.69 -0.49
C ILE A 256 4.30 30.06 -0.87
N ASP A 257 3.54 31.11 -0.52
CA ASP A 257 4.04 32.48 -0.59
C ASP A 257 5.33 32.59 0.23
N ASN A 258 6.34 33.24 -0.36
CA ASN A 258 7.67 33.45 0.22
C ASN A 258 8.38 32.15 0.68
N LEU A 259 8.37 31.10 -0.16
CA LEU A 259 9.08 29.85 0.10
C LEU A 259 10.52 30.05 0.62
N GLU A 260 11.29 30.95 0.01
CA GLU A 260 12.67 31.21 0.43
C GLU A 260 12.77 31.79 1.85
N GLU A 261 11.87 32.70 2.25
CA GLU A 261 11.84 33.23 3.63
C GLU A 261 11.50 32.13 4.63
N ARG A 262 10.56 31.25 4.29
CA ARG A 262 10.21 30.14 5.18
C ARG A 262 11.32 29.08 5.27
N ILE A 263 12.08 28.85 4.20
CA ILE A 263 13.28 28.00 4.24
C ILE A 263 14.33 28.63 5.16
N VAL A 264 14.52 29.94 5.12
CA VAL A 264 15.42 30.65 6.05
C VAL A 264 14.96 30.47 7.50
N GLN A 265 13.66 30.61 7.80
CA GLN A 265 13.13 30.35 9.15
C GLN A 265 13.35 28.91 9.60
N LEU A 266 13.22 27.92 8.70
CA LEU A 266 13.55 26.53 8.99
C LEU A 266 15.04 26.37 9.32
N PHE A 267 15.92 27.05 8.59
CA PHE A 267 17.35 27.04 8.86
C PHE A 267 17.70 27.67 10.21
N GLU A 268 17.02 28.75 10.59
CA GLU A 268 17.16 29.37 11.92
C GLU A 268 16.74 28.41 13.05
N LYS A 269 15.67 27.64 12.86
CA LYS A 269 15.26 26.58 13.81
C LYS A 269 16.31 25.48 13.94
N ILE A 270 16.90 25.06 12.81
CA ILE A 270 17.99 24.09 12.79
C ILE A 270 19.21 24.65 13.54
N ASP A 271 19.58 25.91 13.30
CA ASP A 271 20.69 26.57 13.99
C ASP A 271 20.44 26.63 15.51
N SER A 272 19.26 27.11 15.91
CA SER A 272 18.85 27.23 17.30
C SER A 272 18.86 25.88 18.05
N PHE A 273 18.59 24.78 17.34
CA PHE A 273 18.72 23.45 17.91
C PHE A 273 20.17 23.09 18.23
N PHE A 274 21.10 23.37 17.31
CA PHE A 274 22.52 23.06 17.47
C PHE A 274 23.25 24.04 18.41
N ASP A 275 22.68 25.22 18.71
CA ASP A 275 23.23 26.13 19.74
C ASP A 275 23.37 25.46 21.13
N GLN A 276 22.57 24.43 21.40
CA GLN A 276 22.59 23.66 22.66
C GLN A 276 23.68 22.57 22.70
N TYR A 277 24.46 22.43 21.63
CA TYR A 277 25.51 21.43 21.47
C TYR A 277 26.90 22.07 21.43
N GLU A 278 27.94 21.26 21.59
CA GLU A 278 29.32 21.68 21.38
C GLU A 278 29.54 22.20 19.95
N GLU A 279 30.68 22.85 19.71
CA GLU A 279 30.99 23.51 18.44
C GLU A 279 30.77 22.56 17.25
N PHE A 280 29.75 22.87 16.45
CA PHE A 280 29.36 22.06 15.32
C PHE A 280 29.94 22.64 14.03
N PRO A 281 30.72 21.88 13.24
CA PRO A 281 31.34 22.40 12.04
C PRO A 281 30.31 22.99 11.06
N SER A 282 30.52 24.23 10.62
CA SER A 282 29.59 24.91 9.72
C SER A 282 29.38 24.16 8.40
N GLU A 283 30.38 23.41 7.93
CA GLU A 283 30.28 22.57 6.73
C GLU A 283 29.25 21.43 6.91
N GLU A 284 29.22 20.78 8.07
CA GLU A 284 28.29 19.68 8.35
C GLU A 284 26.86 20.19 8.52
N LEU A 285 26.70 21.31 9.23
CA LEU A 285 25.42 22.00 9.36
C LEU A 285 24.86 22.43 8.00
N TRP A 286 25.73 22.91 7.11
CA TRP A 286 25.34 23.27 5.75
C TRP A 286 24.88 22.06 4.92
N LYS A 287 25.53 20.89 5.07
CA LYS A 287 25.08 19.65 4.41
C LYS A 287 23.66 19.26 4.81
N ILE A 288 23.29 19.42 6.09
CA ILE A 288 21.90 19.18 6.54
C ILE A 288 20.95 20.14 5.81
N LYS A 289 21.24 21.43 5.88
CA LYS A 289 20.39 22.49 5.30
C LYS A 289 20.20 22.33 3.79
N ASP A 290 21.28 22.05 3.06
CA ASP A 290 21.25 21.84 1.61
C ASP A 290 20.39 20.63 1.22
N ASN A 291 20.54 19.49 1.91
CA ASN A 291 19.71 18.31 1.66
C ASN A 291 18.23 18.55 1.97
N VAL A 292 17.93 19.24 3.07
CA VAL A 292 16.56 19.62 3.45
C VAL A 292 15.94 20.55 2.41
N GLN A 293 16.68 21.58 1.96
CA GLN A 293 16.21 22.50 0.92
C GLN A 293 15.95 21.80 -0.41
N LYS A 294 16.87 20.93 -0.84
CA LYS A 294 16.69 20.14 -2.07
C LYS A 294 15.48 19.22 -1.98
N PHE A 295 15.28 18.55 -0.83
CA PHE A 295 14.10 17.73 -0.59
C PHE A 295 12.80 18.55 -0.68
N ILE A 296 12.72 19.69 0.01
CA ILE A 296 11.57 20.61 -0.02
C ILE A 296 11.26 21.06 -1.45
N ARG A 297 12.27 21.48 -2.22
CA ARG A 297 12.09 21.89 -3.62
C ARG A 297 11.60 20.75 -4.50
N SER A 298 12.09 19.53 -4.27
CA SER A 298 11.64 18.32 -4.99
C SER A 298 10.20 17.94 -4.66
N LEU A 299 9.69 18.23 -3.46
CA LEU A 299 8.26 18.05 -3.13
C LEU A 299 7.33 19.02 -3.88
N LEU A 300 7.82 20.23 -4.13
CA LEU A 300 7.06 21.32 -4.75
C LEU A 300 7.06 21.25 -6.28
N ASN A 301 8.20 20.86 -6.88
CA ASN A 301 8.35 20.75 -8.32
C ASN A 301 8.31 19.29 -8.78
N GLU A 302 7.16 18.86 -9.31
CA GLU A 302 6.97 17.48 -9.80
C GLU A 302 7.85 17.13 -11.02
N ASN A 303 8.38 18.14 -11.74
CA ASN A 303 9.24 17.96 -12.91
C ASN A 303 10.74 17.75 -12.57
N LEU A 304 11.15 17.86 -11.31
CA LEU A 304 12.51 17.57 -10.89
C LEU A 304 12.58 16.12 -10.43
N ALA A 305 13.04 15.23 -11.32
CA ALA A 305 13.46 13.88 -11.01
C ALA A 305 14.75 13.90 -10.16
N ASP A 306 14.66 14.45 -8.96
CA ASP A 306 15.76 14.57 -8.03
C ASP A 306 15.91 13.26 -7.24
N ALA A 307 17.14 12.77 -7.17
CA ALA A 307 17.46 11.59 -6.41
C ALA A 307 17.16 11.77 -4.89
N PRO A 308 16.83 10.68 -4.18
CA PRO A 308 16.75 10.68 -2.72
C PRO A 308 17.99 11.28 -2.06
N ARG A 309 17.75 11.96 -0.94
CA ARG A 309 18.78 12.60 -0.12
C ARG A 309 19.14 11.67 1.03
N TYR A 310 20.44 11.36 1.17
CA TYR A 310 20.93 10.40 2.15
C TYR A 310 21.88 11.10 3.13
N ILE A 311 21.49 11.17 4.39
CA ILE A 311 22.28 11.77 5.46
C ILE A 311 22.65 10.67 6.45
N TYR A 312 23.93 10.57 6.79
CA TYR A 312 24.42 9.65 7.81
C TYR A 312 24.79 10.40 9.08
N LEU A 313 24.09 10.10 10.19
CA LEU A 313 24.33 10.69 11.50
C LEU A 313 25.21 9.75 12.34
N HIS A 314 26.48 10.09 12.48
CA HIS A 314 27.43 9.41 13.32
C HIS A 314 27.51 10.05 14.71
N GLY A 315 27.66 9.27 15.77
CA GLY A 315 27.97 9.78 17.11
C GLY A 315 27.52 8.81 18.19
N SER A 316 27.91 9.01 19.45
CA SER A 316 27.55 8.12 20.56
C SER A 316 26.03 7.99 20.76
N GLY A 317 25.61 6.91 21.42
CA GLY A 317 24.21 6.68 21.77
C GLY A 317 23.70 7.74 22.76
N GLY A 318 22.43 8.12 22.64
CA GLY A 318 21.82 9.02 23.63
C GLY A 318 22.17 10.50 23.51
N ILE A 319 22.88 10.93 22.47
CA ILE A 319 23.24 12.34 22.24
C ILE A 319 22.15 13.17 21.56
N GLY A 320 21.02 12.58 21.16
CA GLY A 320 19.88 13.33 20.60
C GLY A 320 19.70 13.24 19.08
N LYS A 321 20.37 12.31 18.38
CA LYS A 321 20.17 12.06 16.92
C LYS A 321 18.70 11.85 16.56
N THR A 322 18.03 10.92 17.24
CA THR A 322 16.60 10.60 17.05
C THR A 322 15.71 11.81 17.38
N HIS A 323 16.05 12.56 18.43
CA HIS A 323 15.32 13.77 18.82
C HIS A 323 15.43 14.87 17.76
N PHE A 324 16.60 15.07 17.17
CA PHE A 324 16.81 16.02 16.07
C PHE A 324 15.95 15.66 14.86
N VAL A 325 15.97 14.41 14.41
CA VAL A 325 15.20 14.00 13.22
C VAL A 325 13.69 14.16 13.45
N ASN A 326 13.20 13.85 14.65
CA ASN A 326 11.79 14.08 15.00
C ASN A 326 11.43 15.58 14.97
N GLN A 327 12.25 16.44 15.58
CA GLN A 327 12.03 17.88 15.57
C GLN A 327 12.10 18.48 14.16
N LEU A 328 13.08 18.07 13.35
CA LEU A 328 13.19 18.50 11.96
C LEU A 328 11.95 18.11 11.15
N THR A 329 11.41 16.93 11.42
CA THR A 329 10.20 16.45 10.75
C THR A 329 8.98 17.29 11.13
N GLU A 330 8.85 17.68 12.40
CA GLU A 330 7.81 18.63 12.85
C GLU A 330 7.95 19.97 12.12
N TRP A 331 9.16 20.52 12.01
CA TRP A 331 9.38 21.79 11.31
C TRP A 331 9.11 21.71 9.80
N ILE A 332 9.39 20.57 9.16
CA ILE A 332 9.05 20.32 7.75
C ILE A 332 7.52 20.21 7.58
N GLU A 333 6.82 19.56 8.50
CA GLU A 333 5.36 19.46 8.47
C GLU A 333 4.69 20.82 8.75
N GLU A 334 5.28 21.68 9.58
CA GLU A 334 4.85 23.07 9.74
C GLU A 334 5.02 23.88 8.45
N LEU A 335 6.10 23.65 7.70
CA LEU A 335 6.39 24.31 6.44
C LEU A 335 5.43 23.88 5.33
N ILE A 336 5.25 22.56 5.17
CA ILE A 336 4.44 21.94 4.12
C ILE A 336 3.47 20.92 4.75
N PRO A 337 2.34 21.40 5.30
CA PRO A 337 1.40 20.54 6.01
C PRO A 337 0.89 19.40 5.15
N GLN A 338 0.70 18.25 5.80
CA GLN A 338 0.12 17.03 5.25
C GLN A 338 0.81 16.48 4.00
N SER A 339 2.07 16.84 3.76
CA SER A 339 2.75 16.56 2.48
C SER A 339 3.74 15.42 2.54
N VAL A 340 4.28 15.16 3.73
CA VAL A 340 5.34 14.19 3.95
C VAL A 340 4.82 13.01 4.77
N ARG A 341 5.32 11.81 4.44
CA ARG A 341 5.14 10.61 5.26
C ARG A 341 6.40 10.39 6.09
N VAL A 342 6.25 10.19 7.40
CA VAL A 342 7.36 9.90 8.31
C VAL A 342 7.38 8.40 8.57
N GLU A 343 8.54 7.77 8.40
CA GLU A 343 8.73 6.34 8.65
C GLU A 343 9.99 6.12 9.49
N ASN A 344 9.82 5.45 10.62
CA ASN A 344 10.93 4.94 11.44
C ASN A 344 11.13 3.47 11.10
N LEU A 345 12.31 3.10 10.64
CA LEU A 345 12.62 1.76 10.17
C LEU A 345 13.75 1.14 11.00
N GLU A 346 13.51 -0.09 11.45
CA GLU A 346 14.52 -0.95 12.05
C GLU A 346 14.84 -2.07 11.06
N VAL A 347 16.10 -2.18 10.66
CA VAL A 347 16.56 -3.16 9.68
C VAL A 347 17.46 -4.18 10.37
N SER A 348 17.02 -5.43 10.40
CA SER A 348 17.72 -6.53 11.07
C SER A 348 18.46 -7.45 10.08
N ASN A 349 17.96 -7.56 8.84
CA ASN A 349 18.48 -8.49 7.83
C ASN A 349 18.44 -7.93 6.40
N ALA A 350 19.08 -8.65 5.47
CA ALA A 350 19.23 -8.21 4.09
C ALA A 350 17.91 -8.19 3.31
N GLU A 351 17.01 -9.14 3.60
CA GLU A 351 15.69 -9.21 2.95
C GLU A 351 14.80 -8.03 3.34
N GLU A 352 14.91 -7.54 4.57
CA GLU A 352 14.22 -6.31 5.01
C GLU A 352 14.72 -5.07 4.27
N LEU A 353 16.01 -5.01 3.95
CA LEU A 353 16.60 -3.85 3.27
C LEU A 353 16.29 -3.86 1.76
N GLU A 354 16.64 -4.93 1.06
CA GLU A 354 16.56 -5.02 -0.42
C GLU A 354 15.24 -5.61 -0.92
N GLY A 355 14.57 -6.43 -0.10
CA GLY A 355 13.40 -7.20 -0.47
C GLY A 355 13.75 -8.58 -1.04
N SER A 356 12.82 -9.51 -0.88
CA SER A 356 12.84 -10.86 -1.46
C SER A 356 11.50 -11.16 -2.13
N ALA A 357 11.35 -12.31 -2.78
CA ALA A 357 10.07 -12.74 -3.35
C ALA A 357 8.95 -12.92 -2.30
N HIS A 358 9.31 -12.97 -1.01
CA HIS A 358 8.38 -13.18 0.09
C HIS A 358 8.17 -11.94 0.96
N ARG A 359 9.11 -10.98 0.93
CA ARG A 359 9.05 -9.77 1.76
C ARG A 359 9.40 -8.53 0.96
N PRO A 360 8.59 -7.46 1.02
CA PRO A 360 8.95 -6.20 0.37
C PRO A 360 10.17 -5.57 1.04
N GLY A 361 11.05 -4.97 0.25
CA GLY A 361 12.20 -4.24 0.77
C GLY A 361 11.78 -2.93 1.46
N ALA A 362 12.71 -2.34 2.22
CA ALA A 362 12.48 -1.12 3.00
C ALA A 362 11.96 0.04 2.13
N MET A 363 12.66 0.36 1.04
CA MET A 363 12.29 1.48 0.17
C MET A 363 10.94 1.27 -0.53
N LEU A 364 10.63 0.02 -0.91
CA LEU A 364 9.34 -0.33 -1.51
C LEU A 364 8.20 -0.20 -0.49
N THR A 365 8.46 -0.55 0.76
CA THR A 365 7.51 -0.40 1.87
C THR A 365 7.24 1.06 2.18
N VAL A 366 8.29 1.90 2.22
CA VAL A 366 8.18 3.36 2.38
C VAL A 366 7.33 3.96 1.26
N LEU A 367 7.63 3.61 0.00
CA LEU A 367 6.84 4.07 -1.15
C LEU A 367 5.36 3.71 -0.98
N ARG A 368 5.05 2.45 -0.66
CA ARG A 368 3.68 1.98 -0.45
C ARG A 368 2.97 2.77 0.66
N ASN A 369 3.63 2.99 1.79
CA ASN A 369 3.04 3.72 2.92
C ASN A 369 2.82 5.21 2.58
N GLN A 370 3.76 5.82 1.85
CA GLN A 370 3.63 7.18 1.33
C GLN A 370 2.39 7.33 0.43
N LEU A 371 2.23 6.43 -0.54
CA LEU A 371 1.11 6.45 -1.48
C LEU A 371 -0.22 6.20 -0.78
N MET A 372 -0.27 5.26 0.17
CA MET A 372 -1.47 5.03 0.99
C MET A 372 -1.84 6.23 1.85
N GLY A 373 -0.84 6.97 2.36
CA GLY A 373 -1.03 8.24 3.06
C GLY A 373 -1.38 9.41 2.16
N ASN A 374 -1.44 9.21 0.84
CA ASN A 374 -1.61 10.26 -0.18
C ASN A 374 -0.58 11.41 -0.04
N LYS A 375 0.67 11.06 0.28
CA LYS A 375 1.77 12.01 0.53
C LYS A 375 2.67 12.17 -0.70
N ARG A 376 3.29 13.34 -0.83
CA ARG A 376 4.16 13.69 -1.98
C ARG A 376 5.55 13.08 -1.89
N GLY A 377 6.10 12.96 -0.68
CA GLY A 377 7.40 12.34 -0.39
C GLY A 377 7.47 11.79 1.02
N SER A 378 8.65 11.33 1.42
CA SER A 378 8.86 10.68 2.71
C SER A 378 10.13 11.14 3.43
N VAL A 379 10.06 11.25 4.75
CA VAL A 379 11.22 11.33 5.63
C VAL A 379 11.38 9.98 6.30
N VAL A 380 12.53 9.35 6.14
CA VAL A 380 12.82 8.02 6.64
C VAL A 380 13.95 8.10 7.65
N PHE A 381 13.74 7.55 8.84
CA PHE A 381 14.77 7.43 9.86
C PHE A 381 15.10 5.96 10.08
N MET A 382 16.36 5.58 9.84
CA MET A 382 16.89 4.25 10.10
C MET A 382 17.85 4.33 11.29
N ASP A 383 17.37 3.96 12.48
CA ASP A 383 18.19 3.96 13.69
C ASP A 383 19.04 2.69 13.80
N GLU A 384 20.05 2.73 14.66
CA GLU A 384 20.96 1.61 14.97
C GLU A 384 21.55 0.91 13.74
N ALA A 385 21.97 1.68 12.74
CA ALA A 385 22.45 1.19 11.44
C ALA A 385 23.87 0.57 11.46
N THR A 386 24.20 -0.16 12.53
CA THR A 386 25.43 -0.96 12.67
C THR A 386 25.59 -1.99 11.54
N TRP A 387 24.48 -2.40 10.93
CA TRP A 387 24.44 -3.31 9.78
C TRP A 387 25.13 -2.76 8.53
N LEU A 388 25.35 -1.45 8.41
CA LEU A 388 26.16 -0.90 7.31
C LEU A 388 27.61 -1.38 7.31
N ASN A 389 28.12 -1.85 8.45
CA ASN A 389 29.47 -2.37 8.60
C ASN A 389 29.54 -3.91 8.66
N ARG A 390 28.40 -4.61 8.68
CA ARG A 390 28.38 -6.07 8.76
C ARG A 390 28.62 -6.71 7.39
N SER A 391 29.46 -7.73 7.32
CA SER A 391 29.87 -8.38 6.06
C SER A 391 28.72 -8.99 5.27
N ASP A 392 27.67 -9.47 5.95
CA ASP A 392 26.46 -10.03 5.35
C ASP A 392 25.52 -8.96 4.74
N MET A 393 25.64 -7.70 5.18
CA MET A 393 24.72 -6.60 4.83
C MET A 393 25.34 -5.57 3.89
N VAL A 394 26.66 -5.34 3.95
CA VAL A 394 27.36 -4.30 3.16
C VAL A 394 27.06 -4.41 1.66
N SER A 395 27.06 -5.62 1.09
CA SER A 395 26.80 -5.80 -0.34
C SER A 395 25.36 -5.42 -0.73
N THR A 396 24.40 -5.74 0.13
CA THR A 396 22.98 -5.43 -0.01
C THR A 396 22.76 -3.92 0.12
N ALA A 397 23.36 -3.29 1.12
CA ALA A 397 23.35 -1.83 1.28
C ALA A 397 23.91 -1.13 0.04
N LYS A 398 25.00 -1.65 -0.56
CA LYS A 398 25.56 -1.12 -1.81
C LYS A 398 24.61 -1.23 -3.01
N ARG A 399 23.69 -2.20 -3.04
CA ARG A 399 22.69 -2.29 -4.11
C ARG A 399 21.52 -1.35 -3.86
N VAL A 400 21.04 -1.28 -2.62
CA VAL A 400 19.89 -0.44 -2.24
C VAL A 400 20.21 1.04 -2.33
N PHE A 401 21.38 1.46 -1.88
CA PHE A 401 21.81 2.87 -1.93
C PHE A 401 22.60 3.20 -3.20
N ASN A 402 22.47 2.41 -4.28
CA ASN A 402 23.32 2.58 -5.48
C ASN A 402 23.07 3.92 -6.20
N GLY A 403 24.10 4.41 -6.89
CA GLY A 403 24.11 5.72 -7.56
C GLY A 403 23.12 5.88 -8.73
N ASN A 404 22.52 4.80 -9.23
CA ASN A 404 21.37 4.88 -10.14
C ASN A 404 20.07 5.01 -9.30
N GLN A 405 20.00 6.11 -8.56
CA GLN A 405 19.09 6.42 -7.46
C GLN A 405 17.62 6.65 -7.90
N SER A 406 17.27 6.30 -9.15
CA SER A 406 15.95 6.51 -9.74
C SER A 406 15.04 5.29 -9.64
N LYS A 407 15.54 4.09 -9.29
CA LYS A 407 14.77 2.84 -9.34
C LYS A 407 14.77 2.09 -8.01
N ILE A 408 13.57 1.74 -7.53
CA ILE A 408 13.39 0.89 -6.34
C ILE A 408 13.54 -0.59 -6.71
N SER A 409 14.18 -1.39 -5.86
CA SER A 409 14.17 -2.85 -5.98
C SER A 409 12.73 -3.38 -5.93
N THR A 410 12.35 -4.13 -6.98
CA THR A 410 11.04 -4.78 -7.09
C THR A 410 11.11 -6.29 -7.04
N SER A 411 12.14 -6.83 -6.37
CA SER A 411 12.32 -8.28 -6.20
C SER A 411 11.07 -8.97 -5.63
N TYR A 412 10.29 -8.26 -4.81
CA TYR A 412 9.02 -8.72 -4.25
C TYR A 412 7.94 -9.03 -5.28
N PHE A 413 7.93 -8.34 -6.42
CA PHE A 413 7.00 -8.63 -7.52
C PHE A 413 7.48 -9.78 -8.42
N GLY A 414 8.68 -10.30 -8.17
CA GLY A 414 9.34 -11.28 -9.03
C GLY A 414 9.96 -10.65 -10.28
N ASN A 415 10.33 -11.51 -11.22
CA ASN A 415 10.76 -11.06 -12.54
C ASN A 415 9.51 -10.71 -13.37
N GLY A 416 9.52 -9.56 -14.05
CA GLY A 416 8.44 -9.19 -14.96
C GLY A 416 8.28 -10.17 -16.12
N ILE A 417 7.27 -9.94 -16.97
CA ILE A 417 6.89 -10.82 -18.08
C ILE A 417 8.07 -11.10 -19.03
N ASP A 418 9.03 -10.17 -19.13
CA ASP A 418 10.21 -10.24 -19.99
C ASP A 418 11.51 -10.59 -19.22
N GLY A 419 11.42 -10.98 -17.95
CA GLY A 419 12.58 -11.21 -17.09
C GLY A 419 13.17 -9.94 -16.46
N SER A 420 12.71 -8.75 -16.86
CA SER A 420 13.10 -7.46 -16.27
C SER A 420 12.24 -7.11 -15.06
N GLY A 421 12.83 -6.48 -14.03
CA GLY A 421 12.09 -5.95 -12.88
C GLY A 421 11.03 -4.91 -13.26
N ILE A 422 10.10 -4.63 -12.33
CA ILE A 422 9.12 -3.56 -12.51
C ILE A 422 9.83 -2.25 -12.16
N GLU A 423 9.96 -1.36 -13.13
CA GLU A 423 10.61 -0.08 -12.86
C GLU A 423 9.65 0.85 -12.12
N LEU A 424 9.96 1.12 -10.85
CA LEU A 424 9.25 2.11 -10.04
C LEU A 424 10.20 3.26 -9.74
N GLN A 425 9.80 4.47 -10.14
CA GLN A 425 10.54 5.68 -9.82
C GLN A 425 10.50 5.94 -8.31
N ILE A 426 11.62 6.40 -7.76
CA ILE A 426 11.67 6.80 -6.35
C ILE A 426 11.07 8.21 -6.21
N PRO A 427 10.03 8.40 -5.38
CA PRO A 427 9.55 9.73 -5.05
C PRO A 427 10.60 10.50 -4.23
N PRO A 428 10.41 11.81 -4.02
CA PRO A 428 11.29 12.59 -3.14
C PRO A 428 11.37 11.93 -1.76
N MET A 429 12.58 11.56 -1.33
CA MET A 429 12.83 10.96 -0.02
C MET A 429 14.02 11.64 0.65
N LEU A 430 13.88 11.94 1.94
CA LEU A 430 14.95 12.38 2.82
C LEU A 430 15.22 11.26 3.83
N ILE A 431 16.37 10.60 3.72
CA ILE A 431 16.70 9.39 4.45
C ILE A 431 17.84 9.70 5.41
N PHE A 432 17.54 9.64 6.70
CA PHE A 432 18.50 9.70 7.79
C PHE A 432 18.86 8.29 8.23
N VAL A 433 20.16 8.00 8.30
CA VAL A 433 20.68 6.75 8.82
C VAL A 433 21.57 7.07 10.01
N ALA A 434 21.24 6.56 11.19
CA ALA A 434 21.97 6.86 12.42
C ALA A 434 22.72 5.62 12.93
N SER A 435 23.96 5.81 13.38
CA SER A 435 24.76 4.75 13.99
C SER A 435 25.84 5.32 14.90
N ASN A 436 26.32 4.49 15.83
CA ASN A 436 27.42 4.85 16.72
C ASN A 436 28.79 4.66 16.07
N ASP A 437 28.87 3.84 15.03
CA ASP A 437 30.11 3.57 14.31
C ASP A 437 30.22 4.47 13.06
N LYS A 438 31.42 4.67 12.52
CA LYS A 438 31.58 5.27 11.19
C LYS A 438 31.36 4.22 10.11
N ILE A 439 30.94 4.63 8.91
CA ILE A 439 30.87 3.73 7.76
C ILE A 439 32.31 3.36 7.35
N ASN A 440 32.64 2.08 7.45
CA ASN A 440 33.97 1.57 7.12
C ASN A 440 34.16 1.41 5.60
N ASP A 441 33.09 1.08 4.88
CA ASP A 441 33.16 0.85 3.45
C ASP A 441 33.25 2.17 2.65
N PRO A 442 34.31 2.39 1.86
CA PRO A 442 34.51 3.65 1.12
C PRO A 442 33.41 3.94 0.10
N ALA A 443 32.89 2.91 -0.57
CA ALA A 443 31.89 3.08 -1.63
C ALA A 443 30.51 3.40 -1.06
N LEU A 444 30.21 2.94 0.16
CA LEU A 444 29.03 3.38 0.90
C LEU A 444 29.20 4.81 1.41
N LYS A 445 30.37 5.13 1.98
CA LYS A 445 30.63 6.46 2.54
C LYS A 445 30.41 7.60 1.55
N THR A 446 30.77 7.42 0.28
CA THR A 446 30.56 8.46 -0.77
C THR A 446 29.10 8.70 -1.16
N ARG A 447 28.16 7.88 -0.66
CA ARG A 447 26.74 7.96 -1.01
C ARG A 447 25.91 8.70 0.02
N PHE A 448 26.49 8.92 1.20
CA PHE A 448 25.86 9.63 2.30
C PHE A 448 26.62 10.92 2.58
N ASP A 449 25.90 11.99 2.83
CA ASP A 449 26.46 13.13 3.53
C ASP A 449 26.65 12.74 4.99
N SER A 450 27.89 12.38 5.33
CA SER A 450 28.27 11.93 6.66
C SER A 450 28.47 13.12 7.59
N ILE A 451 27.83 13.04 8.76
CA ILE A 451 27.77 14.10 9.77
C ILE A 451 28.17 13.49 11.12
N ASP A 452 29.20 14.06 11.73
CA ASP A 452 29.63 13.73 13.08
C ASP A 452 28.79 14.58 14.05
N PHE A 453 27.71 13.99 14.57
CA PHE A 453 26.75 14.67 15.44
C PHE A 453 27.42 15.11 16.75
N PRO A 454 27.28 16.40 17.14
CA PRO A 454 28.03 16.98 18.25
C PRO A 454 27.53 16.46 19.60
N LEU A 455 28.39 16.54 20.62
CA LEU A 455 28.00 16.26 21.99
C LEU A 455 27.14 17.40 22.56
N PRO A 456 26.17 17.10 23.43
CA PRO A 456 25.39 18.15 24.09
C PRO A 456 26.25 18.94 25.08
N LYS A 457 25.98 20.25 25.18
CA LYS A 457 26.63 21.10 26.19
C LYS A 457 26.26 20.66 27.61
N LYS A 458 27.16 20.91 28.56
CA LYS A 458 26.92 20.60 29.98
C LYS A 458 25.68 21.31 30.53
N GLU A 459 25.46 22.57 30.16
CA GLU A 459 24.30 23.34 30.59
C GLU A 459 23.00 22.66 30.15
N ARG A 460 22.97 22.12 28.93
CA ARG A 460 21.81 21.42 28.38
C ARG A 460 21.54 20.10 29.09
N LEU A 461 22.60 19.36 29.41
CA LEU A 461 22.52 18.13 30.20
C LEU A 461 21.94 18.39 31.59
N ILE A 462 22.33 19.49 32.23
CA ILE A 462 21.80 19.93 33.54
C ILE A 462 20.32 20.31 33.43
N GLU A 463 19.92 21.09 32.42
CA GLU A 463 18.51 21.42 32.18
C GLU A 463 17.66 20.16 32.01
N TYR A 464 18.16 19.19 31.25
CA TYR A 464 17.49 17.92 31.04
C TYR A 464 17.37 17.11 32.34
N ALA A 465 18.42 17.06 33.15
CA ALA A 465 18.41 16.42 34.46
C ALA A 465 17.36 17.05 35.40
N LYS A 466 17.30 18.39 35.45
CA LYS A 466 16.29 19.16 36.20
C LYS A 466 14.86 18.85 35.72
N LYS A 467 14.68 18.75 34.40
CA LYS A 467 13.39 18.38 33.80
C LYS A 467 12.94 17.00 34.25
N ILE A 468 13.80 15.98 34.13
CA ILE A 468 13.48 14.61 34.57
C ILE A 468 13.17 14.57 36.07
N ALA A 469 13.98 15.25 36.88
CA ALA A 469 13.79 15.30 38.32
C ALA A 469 12.44 15.93 38.70
N SER A 470 12.06 17.03 38.04
CA SER A 470 10.79 17.73 38.28
C SER A 470 9.56 16.97 37.75
N GLU A 471 9.72 16.10 36.75
CA GLU A 471 8.63 15.27 36.22
C GLU A 471 8.46 13.96 37.02
N SER A 472 9.49 13.50 37.72
CA SER A 472 9.49 12.24 38.48
C SER A 472 8.45 12.17 39.60
N ILE A 473 7.61 11.13 39.55
CA ILE A 473 6.60 10.84 40.57
C ILE A 473 7.25 10.48 41.91
N LEU A 474 8.31 9.66 41.89
CA LEU A 474 8.99 9.17 43.10
C LEU A 474 9.59 10.31 43.93
N ILE A 475 10.13 11.33 43.27
CA ILE A 475 10.71 12.51 43.93
C ILE A 475 9.59 13.36 44.55
N LYS A 476 8.47 13.53 43.83
CA LYS A 476 7.28 14.26 44.32
C LYS A 476 6.64 13.60 45.54
N GLU A 477 6.48 12.27 45.51
CA GLU A 477 5.91 11.49 46.63
C GLU A 477 6.78 11.55 47.88
N GLN A 478 8.09 11.67 47.73
CA GLN A 478 9.04 11.77 48.84
C GLN A 478 9.29 13.21 49.33
N HIS A 479 8.59 14.20 48.75
CA HIS A 479 8.73 15.63 49.04
C HIS A 479 10.20 16.09 49.06
N ILE A 480 11.01 15.62 48.10
CA ILE A 480 12.41 16.01 48.00
C ILE A 480 12.49 17.41 47.41
N ASP A 481 13.23 18.29 48.08
CA ASP A 481 13.53 19.63 47.58
C ASP A 481 14.58 19.54 46.47
N LEU A 482 14.17 19.89 45.25
CA LEU A 482 15.04 19.88 44.07
C LEU A 482 15.99 21.09 44.04
N GLU A 483 15.68 22.18 44.74
CA GLU A 483 16.56 23.36 44.78
C GLU A 483 17.82 23.11 45.62
N ALA A 484 17.74 22.15 46.54
CA ALA A 484 18.87 21.73 47.37
C ALA A 484 19.85 20.77 46.67
N PHE A 485 19.47 20.21 45.50
CA PHE A 485 20.31 19.26 44.77
C PHE A 485 21.26 19.98 43.81
N ASP A 486 22.57 19.77 44.00
CA ASP A 486 23.60 20.31 43.12
C ASP A 486 23.76 19.45 41.85
N PHE A 487 23.01 19.81 40.81
CA PHE A 487 23.04 19.14 39.51
C PHE A 487 24.38 19.29 38.77
N GLU A 488 25.10 20.40 38.97
CA GLU A 488 26.39 20.64 38.34
C GLU A 488 27.44 19.69 38.91
N HIS A 489 27.54 19.65 40.25
CA HIS A 489 28.48 18.77 40.93
C HIS A 489 28.18 17.30 40.65
N TRP A 490 26.90 16.91 40.61
CA TRP A 490 26.51 15.54 40.26
C TRP A 490 26.91 15.15 38.84
N LEU A 491 26.74 16.04 37.86
CA LEU A 491 27.12 15.74 36.47
C LEU A 491 28.63 15.51 36.35
N GLU A 492 29.45 16.30 37.06
CA GLU A 492 30.90 16.13 37.10
C GLU A 492 31.33 14.80 37.75
N GLN A 493 30.65 14.38 38.82
CA GLN A 493 30.96 13.13 39.51
C GLN A 493 30.50 11.88 38.73
N SER A 494 29.30 11.93 38.14
CA SER A 494 28.71 10.81 37.39
C SER A 494 29.41 10.54 36.07
N LYS A 495 30.10 11.55 35.51
CA LYS A 495 30.71 11.51 34.17
C LYS A 495 29.69 11.15 33.07
N ALA A 496 28.41 11.41 33.29
CA ALA A 496 27.38 11.23 32.28
C ALA A 496 27.56 12.30 31.18
N ASP A 497 27.73 11.87 29.94
CA ASP A 497 28.00 12.75 28.79
C ASP A 497 26.85 12.77 27.75
N ASN A 498 25.78 12.02 28.00
CA ASN A 498 24.64 11.88 27.11
C ASN A 498 23.30 11.85 27.87
N PHE A 499 22.20 12.10 27.15
CA PHE A 499 20.86 12.20 27.74
C PHE A 499 20.38 10.85 28.32
N ARG A 500 20.80 9.73 27.73
CA ARG A 500 20.39 8.39 28.18
C ARG A 500 20.96 8.06 29.55
N ASP A 501 22.24 8.37 29.76
CA ASP A 501 22.91 8.17 31.03
C ASP A 501 22.26 9.02 32.12
N ILE A 502 21.96 10.29 31.82
CA ILE A 502 21.25 11.17 32.76
C ILE A 502 19.90 10.59 33.14
N ALA A 503 19.09 10.17 32.16
CA ALA A 503 17.78 9.60 32.42
C ALA A 503 17.83 8.36 33.32
N SER A 504 18.89 7.55 33.21
CA SER A 504 19.07 6.35 34.02
C SER A 504 19.61 6.62 35.43
N GLN A 505 20.40 7.68 35.62
CA GLN A 505 21.18 7.89 36.85
C GLN A 505 20.62 8.98 37.76
N ILE A 506 19.91 9.98 37.24
CA ILE A 506 19.53 11.17 38.02
C ILE A 506 18.54 10.86 39.15
N VAL A 507 17.49 10.08 38.87
CA VAL A 507 16.47 9.74 39.89
C VAL A 507 17.08 8.88 41.00
N PRO A 508 17.83 7.79 40.72
CA PRO A 508 18.54 7.04 41.75
C PRO A 508 19.51 7.90 42.58
N ALA A 509 20.25 8.81 41.94
CA ALA A 509 21.21 9.68 42.62
C ALA A 509 20.52 10.60 43.64
N ILE A 510 19.41 11.25 43.25
CA ILE A 510 18.63 12.12 44.13
C ILE A 510 18.07 11.32 45.32
N LEU A 511 17.56 10.11 45.08
CA LEU A 511 17.03 9.24 46.14
C LEU A 511 18.11 8.76 47.11
N SER A 512 19.35 8.56 46.64
CA SER A 512 20.47 8.08 47.45
C SER A 512 21.03 9.12 48.44
N GLN A 513 20.86 10.42 48.17
CA GLN A 513 21.32 11.49 49.09
C GLN A 513 20.47 11.61 50.37
N LYS A 514 19.36 10.86 50.46
CA LYS A 514 18.48 10.83 51.63
C LYS A 514 18.84 9.71 52.64
N GLN A 515 19.73 8.79 52.28
CA GLN A 515 20.31 7.79 53.19
C GLN A 515 21.54 8.36 53.89
#